data_AF-A0A962CHA3-F1
#
_entry.id   AF-A0A962CHA3-F1
#
_cell.length_a   1.000
_cell.length_b   1.000
_cell.length_c   1.000
_cell.angle_alpha   90.00
_cell.angle_beta   90.00
_cell.angle_gamma   90.00
#
_symmetry.space_group_name_H-M   'P 1'
#
loop_
_entity.id
_entity.type
_entity.pdbx_description
1 polymer ?
#
loop_
_entity_poly.entity_id
_entity_poly.type
_entity_poly.pdbx_seq_one_letter_code
_entity_poly.pdbx_strand_id
1 'polypeptide(L)'
;MSVIAEPAPQLTLRAILLSIVLVVILAAANTYLGLFAGMTIASAIPAAVVSMAVLRLLGGGGILENNIVQTGASAGSSIASGVIFTIPALVILGYWKEFEYQWVFAIAGLGGLLGVIFSVPLRRSLIVDQGLAFPEGKAAAEVLKTGENPEQGVKTLGIAALLGGFAKLGAASGLRLFPDTAAAAAWVGKGIAYMGTNLSPALLGVGYIVGFNIGIVCLLGAVIGWNIAIPIYSAFFIDTDPALAAQVASASAEDAAYMIWSAQIRYLGVGAMLIGGIWTLISLRSSLFSGIKSGF
;
A
#
# COMPACT_ATOMS: atom_id res chain seq x y z
N MET A 1 12.78 47.44 13.33
CA MET A 1 13.58 46.19 13.45
C MET A 1 12.63 45.10 13.92
N SER A 2 12.16 44.26 12.99
CA SER A 2 11.36 43.08 13.34
C SER A 2 12.28 42.10 14.04
N VAL A 3 11.99 41.79 15.30
CA VAL A 3 12.61 40.70 16.04
C VAL A 3 12.37 39.44 15.21
N ILE A 4 13.41 38.91 14.59
CA ILE A 4 13.40 37.59 13.95
C ILE A 4 13.25 36.62 15.12
N ALA A 5 12.01 36.18 15.39
CA ALA A 5 11.77 35.08 16.30
C ALA A 5 12.65 33.92 15.83
N GLU A 6 13.49 33.38 16.72
CA GLU A 6 14.26 32.17 16.41
C GLU A 6 13.30 31.14 15.81
N PRO A 7 13.58 30.60 14.61
CA PRO A 7 12.73 29.59 14.03
C PRO A 7 12.73 28.42 15.00
N ALA A 8 11.55 28.09 15.55
CA ALA A 8 11.38 26.98 16.47
C ALA A 8 12.13 25.75 15.95
N PRO A 9 12.89 25.04 16.80
CA PRO A 9 13.78 23.97 16.36
C PRO A 9 12.99 22.92 15.58
N GLN A 10 13.35 22.73 14.31
CA GLN A 10 12.65 21.83 13.39
C GLN A 10 13.01 20.37 13.67
N LEU A 11 14.29 20.11 13.95
CA LEU A 11 14.80 18.79 14.28
C LEU A 11 15.07 18.71 15.78
N THR A 12 14.19 18.01 16.50
CA THR A 12 14.31 17.78 17.94
C THR A 12 14.44 16.28 18.23
N LEU A 13 15.01 15.94 19.39
CA LEU A 13 15.09 14.54 19.81
C LEU A 13 13.70 13.91 19.92
N ARG A 14 12.70 14.66 20.42
CA ARG A 14 11.31 14.19 20.51
C ARG A 14 10.69 13.95 19.12
N ALA A 15 10.98 14.78 18.12
CA ALA A 15 10.52 14.55 16.75
C ALA A 15 11.15 13.30 16.13
N ILE A 16 12.44 13.04 16.39
CA ILE A 16 13.12 11.82 15.93
C ILE A 16 12.51 10.58 16.60
N LEU A 17 12.33 10.60 17.92
CA LEU A 17 11.74 9.46 18.63
C LEU A 17 10.30 9.19 18.19
N LEU A 18 9.51 10.25 18.03
CA LEU A 18 8.12 10.14 17.57
C LEU A 18 8.04 9.63 16.13
N SER A 19 8.95 10.07 15.25
CA SER A 19 8.98 9.58 13.87
C SER A 19 9.32 8.09 13.83
N ILE A 20 10.25 7.60 14.64
CA ILE A 20 10.58 6.17 14.74
C ILE A 20 9.35 5.37 15.19
N VAL A 21 8.65 5.81 16.24
CA VAL A 21 7.46 5.11 16.73
C VAL A 21 6.37 5.07 15.66
N LEU A 22 6.08 6.21 15.03
CA LEU A 22 5.08 6.27 13.97
C LEU A 22 5.48 5.47 12.74
N VAL A 23 6.77 5.43 12.37
CA VAL A 23 7.23 4.65 11.23
C VAL A 23 7.03 3.17 11.49
N VAL A 24 7.33 2.66 12.70
CA VAL A 24 7.13 1.24 13.03
C VAL A 24 5.66 0.86 12.88
N ILE A 25 4.75 1.67 13.41
CA ILE A 25 3.31 1.40 13.36
C ILE A 25 2.76 1.51 11.93
N LEU A 26 3.05 2.63 11.25
CA LEU A 26 2.48 2.91 9.93
C LEU A 26 3.11 2.05 8.83
N ALA A 27 4.42 1.77 8.91
CA ALA A 27 5.06 0.83 8.00
C ALA A 27 4.53 -0.59 8.19
N ALA A 28 4.34 -1.06 9.43
CA ALA A 28 3.76 -2.38 9.68
C ALA A 28 2.34 -2.49 9.10
N ALA A 29 1.49 -1.48 9.33
CA ALA A 29 0.15 -1.43 8.77
C ALA A 29 0.17 -1.42 7.23
N ASN A 30 1.01 -0.59 6.62
CA ASN A 30 1.16 -0.54 5.16
C ASN A 30 1.77 -1.81 4.58
N THR A 31 2.68 -2.47 5.28
CA THR A 31 3.22 -3.77 4.86
C THR A 31 2.13 -4.82 4.86
N TYR A 32 1.33 -4.91 5.93
CA TYR A 32 0.20 -5.84 5.99
C TYR A 32 -0.80 -5.57 4.86
N LEU A 33 -1.23 -4.32 4.68
CA LEU A 33 -2.18 -3.95 3.62
C LEU A 33 -1.60 -4.16 2.23
N GLY A 34 -0.33 -3.86 2.03
CA GLY A 34 0.36 -4.10 0.76
C GLY A 34 0.44 -5.58 0.40
N LEU A 35 0.74 -6.44 1.36
CA LEU A 35 0.77 -7.89 1.16
C LEU A 35 -0.63 -8.49 0.99
N PHE A 36 -1.63 -7.95 1.68
CA PHE A 36 -3.00 -8.46 1.67
C PHE A 36 -3.83 -7.95 0.48
N ALA A 37 -3.79 -6.65 0.20
CA ALA A 37 -4.60 -5.96 -0.80
C ALA A 37 -3.83 -5.57 -2.07
N GLY A 38 -2.51 -5.75 -2.09
CA GLY A 38 -1.66 -5.37 -3.23
C GLY A 38 -1.48 -3.86 -3.42
N MET A 39 -1.96 -3.05 -2.48
CA MET A 39 -1.91 -1.58 -2.52
C MET A 39 -1.52 -1.03 -1.14
N THR A 40 -0.84 0.11 -1.14
CA THR A 40 -0.45 0.82 0.10
C THR A 40 -1.28 2.09 0.27
N ILE A 41 -1.33 2.60 1.50
CA ILE A 41 -2.07 3.81 1.85
C ILE A 41 -1.09 4.92 2.20
N ALA A 42 -1.42 6.14 1.77
CA ALA A 42 -0.76 7.37 2.18
C ALA A 42 -0.70 7.50 3.71
N SER A 43 0.51 7.36 4.28
CA SER A 43 0.73 7.43 5.72
C SER A 43 1.02 8.84 6.23
N ALA A 44 1.27 9.80 5.33
CA ALA A 44 1.64 11.16 5.69
C ALA A 44 0.53 11.89 6.48
N ILE A 45 -0.73 11.80 6.05
CA ILE A 45 -1.84 12.50 6.72
C ILE A 45 -2.09 11.94 8.13
N PRO A 46 -2.26 10.61 8.33
CA PRO A 46 -2.37 10.05 9.68
C PRO A 46 -1.17 10.39 10.56
N ALA A 47 0.05 10.32 10.02
CA ALA A 47 1.26 10.67 10.76
C ALA A 47 1.23 12.12 11.25
N ALA A 48 0.82 13.08 10.41
CA ALA A 48 0.70 14.49 10.81
C ALA A 48 -0.32 14.68 11.93
N VAL A 49 -1.51 14.07 11.82
CA VAL A 49 -2.58 14.22 12.84
C VAL A 49 -2.14 13.65 14.19
N VAL A 50 -1.58 12.43 14.19
CA VAL A 50 -1.10 11.81 15.43
C VAL A 50 0.08 12.57 16.01
N SER A 51 1.03 12.98 15.16
CA SER A 51 2.17 13.79 15.56
C SER A 51 1.73 15.11 16.22
N MET A 52 0.73 15.80 15.65
CA MET A 52 0.22 17.07 16.18
C MET A 52 -0.35 16.91 17.59
N ALA A 53 -1.12 15.85 17.82
CA ALA A 53 -1.68 15.60 19.15
C ALA A 53 -0.58 15.21 20.15
N VAL A 54 0.32 14.30 19.78
CA VAL A 54 1.37 13.83 20.71
C VAL A 54 2.33 14.97 21.06
N LEU A 55 2.78 15.77 20.09
CA LEU A 55 3.65 16.91 20.39
C LEU A 55 2.95 17.95 21.27
N ARG A 56 1.66 18.24 21.04
CA ARG A 56 0.89 19.13 21.94
C ARG A 56 0.85 18.62 23.38
N LEU A 57 0.66 17.31 23.58
CA LEU A 57 0.70 16.69 24.91
C LEU A 57 2.09 16.78 25.56
N LEU A 58 3.16 16.75 24.77
CA LEU A 58 4.55 16.89 25.20
C LEU A 58 5.02 18.35 25.36
N GLY A 59 4.08 19.29 25.59
CA GLY A 59 4.39 20.69 25.88
C GLY A 59 4.54 21.59 24.66
N GLY A 60 4.02 21.19 23.49
CA GLY A 60 3.92 22.03 22.29
C GLY A 60 4.51 21.36 21.04
N GLY A 61 4.27 21.94 19.86
CA GLY A 61 4.82 21.41 18.60
C GLY A 61 4.52 22.35 17.46
N GLY A 62 5.57 22.85 16.81
CA GLY A 62 5.43 23.71 15.64
C GLY A 62 5.09 22.91 14.37
N ILE A 63 4.54 23.58 13.36
CA ILE A 63 4.28 23.00 12.03
C ILE A 63 5.55 22.36 11.47
N LEU A 64 6.72 23.01 11.66
CA LEU A 64 7.99 22.55 11.13
C LEU A 64 8.51 21.28 11.83
N GLU A 65 8.37 21.20 13.16
CA GLU A 65 8.71 20.00 13.92
C GLU A 65 7.81 18.83 13.54
N ASN A 66 6.52 19.10 13.35
CA ASN A 66 5.56 18.11 12.89
C ASN A 66 5.87 17.59 11.48
N ASN A 67 6.27 18.51 10.59
CA ASN A 67 6.69 18.16 9.24
C ASN A 67 7.87 17.19 9.24
N ILE A 68 8.82 17.31 10.18
CA ILE A 68 9.92 16.33 10.34
C ILE A 68 9.37 14.96 10.74
N VAL A 69 8.46 14.91 11.72
CA VAL A 69 7.84 13.65 12.16
C VAL A 69 7.08 12.97 11.02
N GLN A 70 6.22 13.72 10.32
CA GLN A 70 5.47 13.25 9.16
C GLN A 70 6.40 12.75 8.04
N THR A 71 7.46 13.50 7.74
CA THR A 71 8.42 13.15 6.70
C THR A 71 9.12 11.83 7.05
N GLY A 72 9.56 11.65 8.29
CA GLY A 72 10.17 10.39 8.74
C GLY A 72 9.20 9.20 8.67
N ALA A 73 7.96 9.40 9.12
CA ALA A 73 6.91 8.38 9.08
C ALA A 73 6.54 7.95 7.64
N SER A 74 6.45 8.92 6.72
CA SER A 74 6.20 8.67 5.31
C SER A 74 7.39 7.99 4.62
N ALA A 75 8.62 8.44 4.88
CA ALA A 75 9.83 7.87 4.30
C ALA A 75 9.99 6.37 4.59
N GLY A 76 9.74 5.93 5.84
CA GLY A 76 9.82 4.50 6.14
C GLY A 76 8.65 3.68 5.57
N SER A 77 7.47 4.29 5.36
CA SER A 77 6.38 3.65 4.62
C SER A 77 6.73 3.42 3.15
N SER A 78 7.50 4.33 2.55
CA SER A 78 8.04 4.16 1.18
C SER A 78 9.07 3.04 1.10
N ILE A 79 9.94 2.89 2.10
CA ILE A 79 10.87 1.75 2.18
C ILE A 79 10.10 0.44 2.30
N ALA A 80 9.12 0.38 3.19
CA ALA A 80 8.24 -0.78 3.35
C ALA A 80 7.55 -1.16 2.03
N SER A 81 7.08 -0.17 1.26
CA SER A 81 6.47 -0.38 -0.05
C SER A 81 7.45 -1.03 -1.05
N GLY A 82 8.73 -0.68 -1.02
CA GLY A 82 9.75 -1.36 -1.84
C GLY A 82 9.96 -2.83 -1.41
N VAL A 83 9.99 -3.08 -0.11
CA VAL A 83 10.21 -4.42 0.47
C VAL A 83 9.05 -5.37 0.17
N ILE A 84 7.79 -4.93 0.30
CA ILE A 84 6.61 -5.79 0.08
C ILE A 84 6.46 -6.31 -1.34
N PHE A 85 7.00 -5.63 -2.35
CA PHE A 85 6.89 -6.07 -3.74
C PHE A 85 8.10 -6.90 -4.19
N THR A 86 9.26 -6.70 -3.57
CA THR A 86 10.52 -7.34 -3.98
C THR A 86 10.80 -8.62 -3.22
N ILE A 87 10.64 -8.63 -1.89
CA ILE A 87 11.02 -9.78 -1.07
C ILE A 87 10.10 -10.98 -1.27
N PRO A 88 8.75 -10.84 -1.28
CA PRO A 88 7.88 -11.98 -1.55
C PRO A 88 8.11 -12.61 -2.93
N ALA A 89 8.57 -11.83 -3.91
CA ALA A 89 8.90 -12.35 -5.23
C ALA A 89 10.07 -13.36 -5.16
N LEU A 90 11.08 -13.12 -4.31
CA LEU A 90 12.20 -14.06 -4.13
C LEU A 90 11.74 -15.39 -3.51
N VAL A 91 10.75 -15.34 -2.61
CA VAL A 91 10.16 -16.54 -2.00
C VAL A 91 9.32 -17.30 -3.02
N ILE A 92 8.48 -16.61 -3.79
CA ILE A 92 7.62 -17.21 -4.82
C ILE A 92 8.46 -17.86 -5.93
N LEU A 93 9.62 -17.28 -6.29
CA LEU A 93 10.54 -17.85 -7.27
C LEU A 93 11.37 -19.03 -6.72
N GLY A 94 11.24 -19.35 -5.42
CA GLY A 94 11.95 -20.46 -4.79
C GLY A 94 13.43 -20.18 -4.46
N TYR A 95 13.91 -18.95 -4.64
CA TYR A 95 15.27 -18.56 -4.24
C TYR A 95 15.41 -18.51 -2.72
N TRP A 96 14.37 -18.04 -2.03
CA TRP A 96 14.28 -18.04 -0.57
C TRP A 96 13.21 -19.03 -0.13
N LYS A 97 13.55 -19.92 0.81
CA LYS A 97 12.56 -20.83 1.43
C LYS A 97 11.75 -20.13 2.51
N GLU A 98 12.40 -19.22 3.24
CA GLU A 98 11.81 -18.42 4.31
C GLU A 98 12.36 -16.99 4.22
N PHE A 99 11.79 -16.07 5.01
CA PHE A 99 12.27 -14.69 5.06
C PHE A 99 13.60 -14.60 5.82
N GLU A 100 14.68 -14.36 5.09
CA GLU A 100 16.01 -14.13 5.66
C GLU A 100 16.10 -12.72 6.27
N TYR A 101 15.69 -12.55 7.53
CA TYR A 101 15.56 -11.23 8.17
C TYR A 101 16.81 -10.36 8.11
N GLN A 102 18.01 -10.96 8.17
CA GLN A 102 19.27 -10.23 8.05
C GLN A 102 19.43 -9.59 6.66
N TRP A 103 19.09 -10.34 5.60
CA TRP A 103 19.11 -9.84 4.24
C TRP A 103 17.98 -8.84 3.97
N VAL A 104 16.79 -9.07 4.54
CA VAL A 104 15.70 -8.09 4.47
C VAL A 104 16.14 -6.76 5.10
N PHE A 105 16.77 -6.80 6.28
CA PHE A 105 17.31 -5.62 6.93
C PHE A 105 18.40 -4.94 6.09
N ALA A 106 19.33 -5.71 5.53
CA ALA A 106 20.39 -5.19 4.67
C ALA A 106 19.85 -4.52 3.40
N ILE A 107 18.93 -5.19 2.70
CA ILE A 107 18.32 -4.67 1.46
C ILE A 107 17.49 -3.42 1.75
N ALA A 108 16.63 -3.45 2.77
CA ALA A 108 15.82 -2.31 3.16
C ALA A 108 16.69 -1.13 3.64
N GLY A 109 17.74 -1.41 4.41
CA GLY A 109 18.70 -0.42 4.89
C GLY A 109 19.49 0.25 3.75
N LEU A 110 20.05 -0.55 2.84
CA LEU A 110 20.74 -0.04 1.66
C LEU A 110 19.80 0.74 0.72
N GLY A 111 18.58 0.25 0.51
CA GLY A 111 17.55 0.95 -0.26
C GLY A 111 17.17 2.29 0.36
N GLY A 112 17.05 2.34 1.70
CA GLY A 112 16.83 3.58 2.44
C GLY A 112 17.99 4.56 2.29
N LEU A 113 19.23 4.09 2.43
CA LEU A 113 20.43 4.93 2.24
C LEU A 113 20.52 5.50 0.82
N LEU A 114 20.28 4.67 -0.20
CA LEU A 114 20.21 5.13 -1.59
C LEU A 114 19.10 6.15 -1.79
N GLY A 115 17.92 5.93 -1.19
CA GLY A 115 16.81 6.88 -1.24
C GLY A 115 17.18 8.26 -0.67
N VAL A 116 17.91 8.30 0.44
CA VAL A 116 18.42 9.55 1.03
C VAL A 116 19.40 10.25 0.07
N ILE A 117 20.34 9.52 -0.52
CA ILE A 117 21.33 10.08 -1.46
C ILE A 117 20.62 10.66 -2.70
N PHE A 118 19.68 9.92 -3.29
CA PHE A 118 18.96 10.35 -4.49
C PHE A 118 17.89 11.44 -4.21
N SER A 119 17.48 11.65 -2.96
CA SER A 119 16.48 12.67 -2.62
C SER A 119 16.94 14.08 -3.00
N VAL A 120 18.23 14.39 -2.87
CA VAL A 120 18.81 15.71 -3.14
C VAL A 120 18.73 16.07 -4.64
N PRO A 121 19.27 15.27 -5.58
CA PRO A 121 19.19 15.59 -7.00
C PRO A 121 17.76 15.52 -7.52
N LEU A 122 16.96 14.53 -7.09
CA LEU A 122 15.58 14.37 -7.55
C LEU A 122 14.68 15.52 -7.10
N ARG A 123 14.96 16.15 -5.94
CA ARG A 123 14.21 17.32 -5.50
C ARG A 123 14.31 18.46 -6.52
N ARG A 124 15.49 18.72 -7.08
CA ARG A 124 15.65 19.80 -8.05
C ARG A 124 14.88 19.50 -9.34
N SER A 125 15.09 18.32 -9.90
CA SER A 125 14.51 17.97 -11.19
C SER A 125 12.99 17.77 -11.16
N LEU A 126 12.46 17.13 -10.11
CA LEU A 126 11.03 16.81 -10.01
C LEU A 126 10.20 17.95 -9.43
N ILE A 127 10.75 18.73 -8.50
CA ILE A 127 10.01 19.80 -7.81
C ILE A 127 10.28 21.16 -8.44
N VAL A 128 11.56 21.54 -8.62
CA VAL A 128 11.92 22.91 -9.02
C VAL A 128 11.77 23.08 -10.53
N ASP A 129 12.27 22.14 -11.33
CA ASP A 129 12.34 22.31 -12.78
C ASP A 129 11.04 21.89 -13.49
N GLN A 130 10.41 20.77 -13.08
CA GLN A 130 9.19 20.27 -13.71
C GLN A 130 7.87 20.71 -13.04
N GLY A 131 7.91 21.17 -11.78
CA GLY A 131 6.72 21.64 -11.09
C GLY A 131 5.57 20.63 -11.01
N LEU A 132 5.88 19.34 -10.83
CA LEU A 132 4.86 18.29 -10.76
C LEU A 132 3.82 18.58 -9.67
N ALA A 133 2.58 18.16 -9.89
CA ALA A 133 1.56 18.29 -8.87
C ALA A 133 1.87 17.35 -7.69
N PHE A 134 1.95 17.89 -6.47
CA PHE A 134 2.10 17.13 -5.22
C PHE A 134 0.79 17.12 -4.43
N PRO A 135 -0.26 16.43 -4.89
CA PRO A 135 -1.57 16.46 -4.24
C PRO A 135 -1.50 15.95 -2.80
N GLU A 136 -0.77 14.86 -2.55
CA GLU A 136 -0.60 14.28 -1.21
C GLU A 136 0.19 15.23 -0.29
N GLY A 137 1.33 15.74 -0.75
CA GLY A 137 2.15 16.69 0.01
C GLY A 137 1.39 17.99 0.31
N LYS A 138 0.57 18.48 -0.62
CA LYS A 138 -0.31 19.64 -0.40
C LYS A 138 -1.38 19.35 0.63
N ALA A 139 -2.04 18.19 0.56
CA ALA A 139 -3.06 17.79 1.55
C ALA A 139 -2.45 17.64 2.95
N ALA A 140 -1.28 16.99 3.05
CA ALA A 140 -0.50 16.88 4.27
C ALA A 140 -0.13 18.26 4.85
N ALA A 141 0.37 19.17 4.02
CA ALA A 141 0.71 20.53 4.44
C ALA A 141 -0.53 21.32 4.88
N GLU A 142 -1.67 21.13 4.19
CA GLU A 142 -2.92 21.79 4.56
C GLU A 142 -3.42 21.30 5.91
N VAL A 143 -3.34 19.99 6.19
CA VAL A 143 -3.65 19.42 7.52
C VAL A 143 -2.75 19.99 8.61
N LEU A 144 -1.45 20.18 8.32
CA LEU A 144 -0.52 20.79 9.27
C LEU A 144 -0.81 22.28 9.51
N LYS A 145 -1.25 23.02 8.49
CA LYS A 145 -1.58 24.45 8.58
C LYS A 145 -2.94 24.70 9.23
N THR A 146 -3.94 23.90 8.87
CA THR A 146 -5.34 23.97 9.33
C THR A 146 -5.58 23.15 10.59
N GLY A 147 -4.53 22.76 11.31
CA GLY A 147 -4.58 21.97 12.54
C GLY A 147 -5.22 22.70 13.73
N GLU A 148 -6.40 23.31 13.53
CA GLU A 148 -7.19 24.03 14.52
C GLU A 148 -7.74 23.05 15.58
N ASN A 149 -8.08 21.80 15.21
CA ASN A 149 -8.58 20.77 16.13
C ASN A 149 -7.95 19.37 15.91
N PRO A 150 -6.68 19.15 16.31
CA PRO A 150 -6.06 17.83 16.25
C PRO A 150 -6.73 16.80 17.17
N GLU A 151 -7.43 17.25 18.23
CA GLU A 151 -8.22 16.38 19.10
C GLU A 151 -9.33 15.64 18.34
N GLN A 152 -10.04 16.34 17.44
CA GLN A 152 -11.09 15.71 16.64
C GLN A 152 -10.50 14.71 15.64
N GLY A 153 -9.37 15.05 15.01
CA GLY A 153 -8.66 14.15 14.10
C GLY A 153 -8.18 12.88 14.81
N VAL A 154 -7.55 13.02 15.97
CA VAL A 154 -7.10 11.87 16.78
C VAL A 154 -8.26 11.06 17.34
N LYS A 155 -9.33 11.72 17.79
CA LYS A 155 -10.54 11.01 18.24
C LYS A 155 -11.13 10.17 17.10
N THR A 156 -11.19 10.73 15.89
CA THR A 156 -11.70 10.01 14.71
C THR A 156 -10.80 8.84 14.34
N LEU A 157 -9.47 9.04 14.32
CA LEU A 157 -8.50 7.97 14.08
C LEU A 157 -8.56 6.88 15.15
N GLY A 158 -8.70 7.25 16.43
CA GLY A 158 -8.82 6.32 17.54
C GLY A 158 -10.10 5.50 17.48
N ILE A 159 -11.25 6.14 17.21
CA ILE A 159 -12.53 5.44 17.02
C ILE A 159 -12.45 4.50 15.81
N ALA A 160 -11.89 4.95 14.68
CA ALA A 160 -11.72 4.13 13.49
C ALA A 160 -10.79 2.94 13.74
N ALA A 161 -9.69 3.14 14.47
CA ALA A 161 -8.76 2.08 14.84
C ALA A 161 -9.41 1.05 15.77
N LEU A 162 -10.20 1.50 16.76
CA LEU A 162 -10.93 0.62 17.67
C LEU A 162 -12.02 -0.16 16.91
N LEU A 163 -12.88 0.52 16.14
CA LEU A 163 -13.95 -0.13 15.37
C LEU A 163 -13.37 -1.12 14.36
N GLY A 164 -12.36 -0.72 13.60
CA GLY A 164 -11.67 -1.59 12.63
C GLY A 164 -10.97 -2.77 13.31
N GLY A 165 -10.32 -2.52 14.46
CA GLY A 165 -9.67 -3.54 15.27
C GLY A 165 -10.64 -4.57 15.83
N PHE A 166 -11.75 -4.12 16.43
CA PHE A 166 -12.81 -5.01 16.93
C PHE A 166 -13.49 -5.78 15.80
N ALA A 167 -13.77 -5.13 14.67
CA ALA A 167 -14.35 -5.81 13.51
C ALA A 167 -13.40 -6.88 12.95
N LYS A 168 -12.09 -6.61 12.88
CA LYS A 168 -11.09 -7.61 12.45
C LYS A 168 -10.91 -8.73 13.48
N LEU A 169 -10.94 -8.40 14.78
CA LEU A 169 -10.92 -9.40 15.86
C LEU A 169 -12.17 -10.29 15.83
N GLY A 170 -13.34 -9.76 15.47
CA GLY A 170 -14.57 -10.54 15.33
C GLY A 170 -14.66 -11.39 14.06
N ALA A 171 -13.85 -11.10 13.05
CA ALA A 171 -13.87 -11.82 11.78
C ALA A 171 -13.31 -13.26 11.90
N ALA A 172 -13.45 -14.05 10.83
CA ALA A 172 -13.04 -15.46 10.77
C ALA A 172 -11.54 -15.69 11.08
N SER A 173 -10.72 -14.68 10.83
CA SER A 173 -9.29 -14.63 11.11
C SER A 173 -8.96 -14.33 12.59
N GLY A 174 -9.94 -13.93 13.40
CA GLY A 174 -9.81 -13.73 14.85
C GLY A 174 -10.68 -14.71 15.63
N LEU A 175 -11.77 -14.20 16.22
CA LEU A 175 -12.71 -14.92 17.09
C LEU A 175 -13.76 -15.75 16.32
N ARG A 176 -13.75 -15.71 14.99
CA ARG A 176 -14.65 -16.52 14.13
C ARG A 176 -16.14 -16.27 14.35
N LEU A 177 -16.53 -15.02 14.65
CA LEU A 177 -17.93 -14.66 14.83
C LEU A 177 -18.65 -14.45 13.48
N PHE A 178 -17.93 -14.00 12.44
CA PHE A 178 -18.46 -13.77 11.09
C PHE A 178 -17.46 -14.22 10.00
N PRO A 179 -17.93 -14.69 8.83
CA PRO A 179 -17.05 -15.08 7.72
C PRO A 179 -16.27 -13.87 7.18
N ASP A 180 -14.98 -14.07 6.87
CA ASP A 180 -14.13 -13.03 6.24
C ASP A 180 -14.49 -12.81 4.76
N THR A 181 -15.14 -13.79 4.14
CA THR A 181 -15.47 -13.81 2.71
C THR A 181 -16.91 -14.24 2.51
N ALA A 182 -17.63 -13.52 1.66
CA ALA A 182 -18.91 -13.95 1.13
C ALA A 182 -18.69 -14.30 -0.34
N ALA A 183 -18.72 -15.60 -0.66
CA ALA A 183 -18.54 -16.12 -2.00
C ALA A 183 -19.73 -16.99 -2.41
N ALA A 184 -20.06 -16.91 -3.69
CA ALA A 184 -21.02 -17.78 -4.35
C ALA A 184 -20.41 -18.20 -5.68
N ALA A 185 -20.34 -19.51 -5.89
CA ALA A 185 -19.84 -20.09 -7.12
C ALA A 185 -20.82 -21.13 -7.65
N ALA A 186 -21.01 -21.16 -8.96
CA ALA A 186 -21.86 -22.14 -9.62
C ALA A 186 -21.24 -22.58 -10.95
N TRP A 187 -21.41 -23.86 -11.27
CA TRP A 187 -21.10 -24.39 -12.59
C TRP A 187 -22.16 -23.92 -13.59
N VAL A 188 -21.72 -23.27 -14.66
CA VAL A 188 -22.58 -22.81 -15.76
C VAL A 188 -22.06 -23.47 -17.05
N GLY A 189 -22.60 -24.66 -17.35
CA GLY A 189 -22.10 -25.49 -18.44
C GLY A 189 -20.66 -25.94 -18.17
N LYS A 190 -19.74 -25.63 -19.10
CA LYS A 190 -18.29 -25.88 -18.94
C LYS A 190 -17.53 -24.76 -18.23
N GLY A 191 -18.21 -23.64 -17.95
CA GLY A 191 -17.62 -22.49 -17.27
C GLY A 191 -17.98 -22.46 -15.78
N ILE A 192 -17.22 -21.68 -15.02
CA ILE A 192 -17.49 -21.41 -13.61
C ILE A 192 -17.90 -19.95 -13.47
N ALA A 193 -19.08 -19.71 -12.90
CA ALA A 193 -19.49 -18.38 -12.47
C ALA A 193 -19.10 -18.19 -11.00
N TYR A 194 -18.35 -17.13 -10.70
CA TYR A 194 -17.87 -16.82 -9.36
C TYR A 194 -18.18 -15.36 -9.01
N MET A 195 -18.82 -15.15 -7.87
CA MET A 195 -18.98 -13.83 -7.26
C MET A 195 -18.53 -13.92 -5.80
N GLY A 196 -17.52 -13.14 -5.44
CA GLY A 196 -17.00 -13.11 -4.09
C GLY A 196 -16.65 -11.70 -3.65
N THR A 197 -16.88 -11.41 -2.39
CA THR A 197 -16.42 -10.19 -1.73
C THR A 197 -15.75 -10.53 -0.41
N ASN A 198 -14.69 -9.79 -0.09
CA ASN A 198 -14.02 -9.88 1.19
C ASN A 198 -14.56 -8.78 2.10
N LEU A 199 -15.05 -9.17 3.28
CA LEU A 199 -15.75 -8.29 4.23
C LEU A 199 -14.79 -7.53 5.15
N SER A 200 -13.50 -7.47 4.81
CA SER A 200 -12.49 -6.79 5.62
C SER A 200 -12.76 -5.27 5.71
N PRO A 201 -12.91 -4.71 6.93
CA PRO A 201 -13.01 -3.26 7.15
C PRO A 201 -11.84 -2.49 6.54
N ALA A 202 -10.67 -3.13 6.47
CA ALA A 202 -9.50 -2.53 5.85
C ALA A 202 -9.68 -2.31 4.34
N LEU A 203 -10.35 -3.23 3.62
CA LEU A 203 -10.62 -3.07 2.18
C LEU A 203 -11.65 -1.97 1.92
N LEU A 204 -12.65 -1.84 2.80
CA LEU A 204 -13.58 -0.70 2.75
C LEU A 204 -12.84 0.63 2.98
N GLY A 205 -11.93 0.68 3.94
CA GLY A 205 -11.08 1.85 4.19
C GLY A 205 -10.18 2.20 3.00
N VAL A 206 -9.50 1.19 2.42
CA VAL A 206 -8.69 1.37 1.19
C VAL A 206 -9.56 1.93 0.07
N GLY A 207 -10.74 1.34 -0.19
CA GLY A 207 -11.65 1.80 -1.24
C GLY A 207 -12.12 3.25 -1.05
N TYR A 208 -12.40 3.65 0.19
CA TYR A 208 -12.77 5.03 0.51
C TYR A 208 -11.64 6.03 0.21
N ILE A 209 -10.39 5.66 0.50
CA ILE A 209 -9.22 6.53 0.29
C ILE A 209 -8.84 6.62 -1.19
N VAL A 210 -8.84 5.48 -1.87
CA VAL A 210 -8.45 5.33 -3.27
C VAL A 210 -9.49 5.97 -4.21
N GLY A 211 -10.74 6.06 -3.77
CA GLY A 211 -11.81 6.76 -4.47
C GLY A 211 -12.36 6.01 -5.68
N PHE A 212 -13.40 6.58 -6.29
CA PHE A 212 -14.21 5.87 -7.28
C PHE A 212 -13.45 5.54 -8.57
N ASN A 213 -12.63 6.45 -9.08
CA ASN A 213 -11.92 6.25 -10.34
C ASN A 213 -10.98 5.03 -10.30
N ILE A 214 -10.12 4.98 -9.28
CA ILE A 214 -9.20 3.85 -9.11
C ILE A 214 -9.98 2.60 -8.67
N GLY A 215 -11.01 2.76 -7.84
CA GLY A 215 -11.90 1.67 -7.45
C GLY A 215 -12.56 0.97 -8.64
N ILE A 216 -13.04 1.70 -9.65
CA ILE A 216 -13.57 1.11 -10.90
C ILE A 216 -12.48 0.34 -11.64
N VAL A 217 -11.27 0.88 -11.76
CA VAL A 217 -10.17 0.19 -12.45
C VAL A 217 -9.83 -1.13 -11.76
N CYS A 218 -9.76 -1.13 -10.42
CA CYS A 218 -9.59 -2.35 -9.63
C CYS A 218 -10.75 -3.34 -9.83
N LEU A 219 -11.99 -2.85 -9.82
CA LEU A 219 -13.18 -3.68 -10.06
C LEU A 219 -13.16 -4.30 -11.47
N LEU A 220 -12.81 -3.53 -12.50
CA LEU A 220 -12.67 -4.02 -13.86
C LEU A 220 -11.60 -5.12 -13.95
N GLY A 221 -10.46 -4.93 -13.29
CA GLY A 221 -9.43 -5.98 -13.18
C GLY A 221 -9.96 -7.25 -12.51
N ALA A 222 -10.71 -7.11 -11.42
CA ALA A 222 -11.34 -8.23 -10.73
C ALA A 222 -12.40 -8.94 -11.60
N VAL A 223 -13.24 -8.19 -12.33
CA VAL A 223 -14.22 -8.73 -13.27
C VAL A 223 -13.54 -9.47 -14.42
N ILE A 224 -12.48 -8.90 -15.00
CA ILE A 224 -11.70 -9.55 -16.06
C ILE A 224 -11.09 -10.86 -15.55
N GLY A 225 -10.51 -10.89 -14.35
CA GLY A 225 -9.94 -12.10 -13.78
C GLY A 225 -11.00 -13.16 -13.45
N TRP A 226 -11.94 -12.81 -12.57
CA TRP A 226 -12.86 -13.77 -11.96
C TRP A 226 -14.08 -14.11 -12.83
N ASN A 227 -14.62 -13.14 -13.56
CA ASN A 227 -15.88 -13.30 -14.31
C ASN A 227 -15.69 -13.49 -15.81
N ILE A 228 -14.47 -13.30 -16.34
CA ILE A 228 -14.18 -13.48 -17.78
C ILE A 228 -13.10 -14.54 -17.96
N ALA A 229 -11.91 -14.34 -17.41
CA ALA A 229 -10.77 -15.22 -17.67
C ALA A 229 -10.95 -16.62 -17.06
N ILE A 230 -11.50 -16.76 -15.85
CA ILE A 230 -11.78 -18.07 -15.24
C ILE A 230 -12.80 -18.88 -16.07
N PRO A 231 -13.99 -18.35 -16.40
CA PRO A 231 -14.93 -19.09 -17.24
C PRO A 231 -14.37 -19.46 -18.61
N ILE A 232 -13.62 -18.56 -19.27
CA ILE A 232 -12.98 -18.84 -20.55
C ILE A 232 -11.96 -19.99 -20.41
N TYR A 233 -11.11 -19.93 -19.39
CA TYR A 233 -10.11 -20.97 -19.15
C TYR A 233 -10.78 -22.32 -18.86
N SER A 234 -11.77 -22.33 -17.96
CA SER A 234 -12.55 -23.52 -17.62
C SER A 234 -13.24 -24.14 -18.84
N ALA A 235 -13.81 -23.31 -19.73
CA ALA A 235 -14.61 -23.82 -20.84
C ALA A 235 -13.78 -24.26 -22.07
N PHE A 236 -12.62 -23.65 -22.31
CA PHE A 236 -11.87 -23.83 -23.55
C PHE A 236 -10.43 -24.34 -23.37
N PHE A 237 -9.83 -24.14 -22.21
CA PHE A 237 -8.39 -24.38 -22.01
C PHE A 237 -8.08 -25.39 -20.90
N ILE A 238 -9.08 -25.84 -20.13
CA ILE A 238 -8.88 -26.80 -19.05
C ILE A 238 -8.24 -28.12 -19.53
N ASP A 239 -8.58 -28.56 -20.74
CA ASP A 239 -8.05 -29.78 -21.36
C ASP A 239 -6.55 -29.69 -21.71
N THR A 240 -5.98 -28.48 -21.70
CA THR A 240 -4.54 -28.26 -21.96
C THR A 240 -3.67 -28.73 -20.80
N ASP A 241 -4.23 -28.84 -19.59
CA ASP A 241 -3.56 -29.37 -18.40
C ASP A 241 -4.39 -30.53 -17.80
N PRO A 242 -4.11 -31.79 -18.20
CA PRO A 242 -4.86 -32.95 -17.74
C PRO A 242 -4.81 -33.16 -16.22
N ALA A 243 -3.75 -32.71 -15.56
CA ALA A 243 -3.60 -32.84 -14.11
C ALA A 243 -4.50 -31.85 -13.36
N LEU A 244 -4.61 -30.62 -13.87
CA LEU A 244 -5.52 -29.61 -13.34
C LEU A 244 -6.99 -29.97 -13.64
N ALA A 245 -7.28 -30.47 -14.84
CA ALA A 245 -8.62 -30.90 -15.23
C ALA A 245 -9.19 -31.99 -14.31
N ALA A 246 -8.37 -32.97 -13.93
CA ALA A 246 -8.76 -34.05 -13.03
C ALA A 246 -9.11 -33.53 -11.61
N GLN A 247 -8.35 -32.56 -11.09
CA GLN A 247 -8.60 -31.97 -9.78
C GLN A 247 -9.88 -31.11 -9.79
N VAL A 248 -10.02 -30.28 -10.81
CA VAL A 248 -11.18 -29.39 -11.01
C VAL A 248 -12.49 -30.17 -11.17
N ALA A 249 -12.47 -31.32 -11.86
CA ALA A 249 -13.66 -32.15 -12.05
C ALA A 249 -14.23 -32.74 -10.76
N SER A 250 -13.39 -32.92 -9.72
CA SER A 250 -13.78 -33.47 -8.43
C SER A 250 -14.09 -32.40 -7.37
N ALA A 251 -13.87 -31.13 -7.69
CA ALA A 251 -13.93 -30.02 -6.74
C ALA A 251 -15.27 -29.26 -6.79
N SER A 252 -15.58 -28.55 -5.70
CA SER A 252 -16.70 -27.61 -5.70
C SER A 252 -16.46 -26.48 -6.71
N ALA A 253 -17.51 -25.81 -7.18
CA ALA A 253 -17.36 -24.69 -8.13
C ALA A 253 -16.44 -23.58 -7.58
N GLU A 254 -16.46 -23.38 -6.26
CA GLU A 254 -15.61 -22.40 -5.58
C GLU A 254 -14.15 -22.83 -5.59
N ASP A 255 -13.86 -24.07 -5.15
CA ASP A 255 -12.50 -24.60 -5.12
C ASP A 255 -11.90 -24.70 -6.53
N ALA A 256 -12.71 -25.09 -7.51
CA ALA A 256 -12.34 -25.14 -8.91
C ALA A 256 -11.95 -23.75 -9.46
N ALA A 257 -12.72 -22.71 -9.15
CA ALA A 257 -12.37 -21.33 -9.50
C ALA A 257 -11.04 -20.89 -8.86
N TYR A 258 -10.82 -21.21 -7.58
CA TYR A 258 -9.57 -20.87 -6.89
C TYR A 258 -8.35 -21.61 -7.45
N MET A 259 -8.49 -22.89 -7.82
CA MET A 259 -7.42 -23.67 -8.44
C MET A 259 -7.02 -23.08 -9.80
N ILE A 260 -7.99 -22.79 -10.67
CA ILE A 260 -7.74 -22.15 -11.97
C ILE A 260 -7.11 -20.76 -11.78
N TRP A 261 -7.61 -20.00 -10.80
CA TRP A 261 -7.08 -18.68 -10.48
C TRP A 261 -5.61 -18.73 -10.09
N SER A 262 -5.26 -19.62 -9.16
CA SER A 262 -3.90 -19.75 -8.64
C SER A 262 -2.93 -20.26 -9.70
N ALA A 263 -3.35 -21.22 -10.52
CA ALA A 263 -2.48 -21.86 -11.50
C ALA A 263 -2.21 -21.00 -12.74
N GLN A 264 -3.18 -20.17 -13.18
CA GLN A 264 -3.12 -19.53 -14.50
C GLN A 264 -3.47 -18.04 -14.45
N ILE A 265 -4.63 -17.68 -13.90
CA ILE A 265 -5.14 -16.30 -13.94
C ILE A 265 -4.21 -15.34 -13.18
N ARG A 266 -3.58 -15.81 -12.09
CA ARG A 266 -2.62 -15.01 -11.33
C ARG A 266 -1.46 -14.52 -12.21
N TYR A 267 -0.97 -15.35 -13.14
CA TYR A 267 0.10 -14.97 -14.06
C TYR A 267 -0.35 -13.97 -15.12
N LEU A 268 -1.62 -14.01 -15.55
CA LEU A 268 -2.21 -12.97 -16.40
C LEU A 268 -2.14 -11.60 -15.71
N GLY A 269 -2.49 -11.55 -14.42
CA GLY A 269 -2.37 -10.35 -13.61
C GLY A 269 -0.93 -9.84 -13.49
N VAL A 270 0.03 -10.74 -13.25
CA VAL A 270 1.47 -10.41 -13.22
C VAL A 270 1.93 -9.82 -14.56
N GLY A 271 1.48 -10.38 -15.69
CA GLY A 271 1.77 -9.85 -17.02
C GLY A 271 1.24 -8.42 -17.23
N ALA A 272 0.00 -8.15 -16.79
CA ALA A 272 -0.57 -6.80 -16.85
C ALA A 272 0.23 -5.79 -15.99
N MET A 273 0.64 -6.20 -14.78
CA MET A 273 1.49 -5.38 -13.91
C MET A 273 2.86 -5.09 -14.54
N LEU A 274 3.48 -6.09 -15.19
CA LEU A 274 4.76 -5.93 -15.89
C LEU A 274 4.65 -4.89 -17.02
N ILE A 275 3.63 -5.01 -17.87
CA ILE A 275 3.42 -4.08 -18.98
C ILE A 275 3.16 -2.67 -18.46
N GLY A 276 2.33 -2.52 -17.42
CA GLY A 276 2.08 -1.24 -16.76
C GLY A 276 3.35 -0.62 -16.21
N GLY A 277 4.17 -1.40 -15.49
CA GLY A 277 5.44 -0.94 -14.93
C GLY A 277 6.44 -0.49 -16.00
N ILE A 278 6.61 -1.28 -17.07
CA ILE A 278 7.47 -0.93 -18.20
C ILE A 278 6.96 0.35 -18.87
N TRP A 279 5.66 0.46 -19.10
CA TRP A 279 5.07 1.66 -19.69
C TRP A 279 5.30 2.91 -18.84
N THR A 280 5.16 2.80 -17.51
CA THR A 280 5.49 3.88 -16.59
C THR A 280 6.96 4.29 -16.70
N LEU A 281 7.90 3.34 -16.74
CA LEU A 281 9.33 3.64 -16.94
C LEU A 281 9.59 4.35 -18.26
N ILE A 282 8.94 3.91 -19.35
CA ILE A 282 9.07 4.54 -20.67
C ILE A 282 8.51 5.97 -20.64
N SER A 283 7.37 6.19 -19.99
CA SER A 283 6.76 7.52 -19.87
C SER A 283 7.62 8.49 -19.05
N LEU A 284 8.29 7.99 -18.00
CA LEU A 284 9.13 8.79 -17.10
C LEU A 284 10.59 8.92 -17.57
N ARG A 285 11.00 8.24 -18.65
CA ARG A 285 12.41 8.21 -19.10
C ARG A 285 13.01 9.61 -19.25
N SER A 286 12.28 10.55 -19.85
CA SER A 286 12.76 11.92 -20.07
C SER A 286 13.02 12.63 -18.74
N SER A 287 12.10 12.48 -17.77
CA SER A 287 12.22 13.08 -16.44
C SER A 287 13.37 12.47 -15.64
N LEU A 288 13.58 11.15 -15.73
CA LEU A 288 14.71 10.47 -15.09
C LEU A 288 16.05 10.93 -15.67
N PHE A 289 16.17 10.98 -17.00
CA PHE A 289 17.40 11.45 -17.66
C PHE A 289 17.71 12.92 -17.35
N SER A 290 16.68 13.78 -17.35
CA SER A 290 16.85 15.18 -16.94
C SER A 290 17.31 15.29 -15.49
N GLY A 291 16.77 14.46 -14.60
CA GLY A 291 17.16 14.43 -13.19
C GLY A 291 18.61 14.05 -12.98
N ILE A 292 19.07 12.99 -13.63
CA ILE A 292 20.47 12.56 -13.55
C ILE A 292 21.40 13.65 -14.10
N LYS A 293 21.07 14.24 -15.27
CA LYS A 293 21.89 15.29 -15.89
C LYS A 293 21.99 16.56 -15.04
N SER A 294 20.97 16.88 -14.24
CA SER A 294 20.97 18.04 -13.35
C SER A 294 21.69 17.82 -12.01
N GLY A 295 21.94 16.55 -11.65
CA GLY A 295 22.62 16.14 -10.42
C GLY A 295 24.14 16.06 -10.54
N PHE A 296 24.65 16.06 -11.77
CA PHE A 296 26.06 16.28 -12.11
C PHE A 296 26.28 17.74 -12.52
#